data_AF-A0A6M5ZYV8-F1
#
_entry.id   AF-A0A6M5ZYV8-F1
#
_cell.length_a   1.000
_cell.length_b   1.000
_cell.length_c   1.000
_cell.angle_alpha   90.00
_cell.angle_beta   90.00
_cell.angle_gamma   90.00
#
_symmetry.space_group_name_H-M   'P 1'
#
loop_
_entity.id
_entity.type
_entity.pdbx_description
1 polymer ?
#
loop_
_entity_poly.entity_id
_entity_poly.type
_entity_poly.pdbx_seq_one_letter_code
_entity_poly.pdbx_strand_id
1 'polypeptide(L)' 'MAELKRSFLDPALKQINEKTPLLAKYSIDDSGKFLFSIIDKQNPV' A
#
# COMPACT_ATOMS: atom_id res chain seq x y z
N MET A 1 8.57 12.01 -7.54
CA MET A 1 8.05 10.73 -7.01
C MET A 1 8.51 10.41 -5.60
N ALA A 2 9.74 10.75 -5.21
CA ALA A 2 10.24 10.46 -3.86
C ALA A 2 9.42 11.13 -2.74
N GLU A 3 8.99 12.38 -2.93
CA GLU A 3 8.17 13.10 -1.94
C GLU A 3 6.77 12.49 -1.79
N LEU A 4 6.05 12.21 -2.87
CA LEU A 4 4.73 11.55 -2.82
C LEU A 4 4.77 10.21 -2.07
N LYS A 5 5.82 9.41 -2.29
CA LYS A 5 6.01 8.15 -1.55
C LYS A 5 6.17 8.43 -0.06
N ARG A 6 7.13 9.29 0.29
CA ARG A 6 7.53 9.55 1.66
C ARG A 6 6.48 10.30 2.50
N SER A 7 5.81 11.28 1.91
CA SER A 7 4.88 12.15 2.63
C SER A 7 3.44 11.63 2.64
N PHE A 8 3.07 10.77 1.69
CA PHE A 8 1.69 10.32 1.54
C PHE A 8 1.53 8.81 1.50
N LEU A 9 2.15 8.11 0.53
CA LEU A 9 1.89 6.68 0.33
C LEU A 9 2.37 5.82 1.51
N ASP A 10 3.61 6.00 1.95
CA ASP A 10 4.18 5.17 3.03
C ASP A 10 3.44 5.40 4.37
N PRO A 11 3.13 6.65 4.80
CA PRO A 11 2.31 6.89 5.98
C PRO A 11 0.89 6.33 5.87
N ALA A 12 0.23 6.45 4.71
CA ALA A 12 -1.13 5.95 4.51
C ALA A 12 -1.18 4.41 4.59
N LEU A 13 -0.25 3.73 3.92
CA LEU A 13 -0.15 2.28 3.95
C LEU A 13 0.18 1.75 5.35
N LYS A 14 1.07 2.44 6.08
CA LYS A 14 1.33 2.12 7.49
C LYS A 14 0.06 2.20 8.32
N GLN A 15 -0.72 3.27 8.18
CA GLN A 15 -1.99 3.41 8.92
C GLN A 15 -3.00 2.31 8.56
N ILE A 16 -3.14 1.95 7.29
CA ILE A 16 -4.03 0.86 6.87
C ILE A 16 -3.56 -0.46 7.49
N ASN A 17 -2.27 -0.76 7.38
CA ASN A 17 -1.68 -2.01 7.86
C ASN A 17 -1.74 -2.17 9.38
N GLU A 18 -1.66 -1.08 10.13
CA GLU A 18 -1.69 -1.09 11.60
C GLU A 18 -3.11 -0.98 12.18
N LYS A 19 -4.01 -0.23 11.54
CA LYS A 19 -5.31 0.12 12.13
C LYS A 19 -6.49 -0.64 11.52
N THR A 20 -6.26 -1.46 10.51
CA THR A 20 -7.31 -2.23 9.83
C THR A 20 -6.90 -3.70 9.70
N PRO A 21 -7.87 -4.61 9.50
CA PRO A 21 -7.56 -6.00 9.16
C PRO A 21 -7.00 -6.16 7.74
N LEU A 22 -6.80 -5.08 6.99
CA LEU A 22 -6.23 -5.13 5.65
C LEU A 22 -4.70 -5.10 5.68
N LEU A 23 -4.08 -5.79 4.74
CA LEU A 23 -2.69 -5.65 4.35
C LEU A 23 -2.64 -4.99 2.98
N ALA A 24 -2.25 -3.72 2.95
CA ALA A 24 -2.07 -2.92 1.76
C ALA A 24 -0.57 -2.73 1.45
N LYS A 25 -0.22 -2.90 0.18
CA LYS A 25 1.12 -2.66 -0.38
C LYS A 25 1.00 -2.08 -1.79
N TYR A 26 2.10 -1.53 -2.30
CA TYR A 26 2.21 -1.15 -3.70
C TYR A 26 3.53 -1.60 -4.30
N SER A 27 3.54 -1.78 -5.61
CA SER A 27 4.75 -1.81 -6.44
C SER A 27 4.64 -0.77 -7.55
N ILE A 28 5.77 -0.48 -8.20
CA ILE A 28 5.79 0.34 -9.41
C ILE A 28 6.32 -0.55 -10.52
N ASP A 29 5.56 -0.66 -11.60
CA ASP A 29 6.00 -1.40 -12.79
C ASP A 29 7.00 -0.60 -13.64
N ASP A 30 7.54 -1.23 -14.67
CA ASP A 30 8.53 -0.60 -15.56
C ASP A 30 7.98 0.60 -16.34
N SER A 31 6.65 0.75 -16.41
CA SER A 31 5.98 1.89 -17.03
C SER A 31 5.73 3.05 -16.06
N GLY A 32 6.13 2.90 -14.80
CA GLY A 32 5.92 3.91 -13.76
C GLY A 32 4.52 3.90 -13.16
N LYS A 33 3.70 2.89 -13.43
CA LYS A 33 2.35 2.76 -12.86
C LYS A 33 2.42 2.17 -11.46
N PHE A 34 1.57 2.69 -10.58
CA PHE A 34 1.39 2.14 -9.25
C PHE A 34 0.42 0.96 -9.29
N LEU A 35 0.87 -0.18 -8.81
CA LEU A 35 0.06 -1.38 -8.64
C LEU A 35 -0.19 -1.57 -7.14
N PHE A 36 -1.42 -1.32 -6.69
CA PHE A 36 -1.81 -1.52 -5.29
C PHE A 36 -2.34 -2.94 -5.08
N SER A 37 -1.95 -3.58 -3.99
CA SER A 37 -2.49 -4.86 -3.56
C SER A 37 -3.05 -4.72 -2.15
N ILE A 38 -4.29 -5.17 -1.96
CA ILE A 38 -5.00 -5.11 -0.68
C ILE A 38 -5.51 -6.52 -0.41
N ILE A 39 -5.14 -7.08 0.74
CA ILE A 39 -5.54 -8.42 1.18
C ILE A 39 -6.23 -8.28 2.53
N ASP A 40 -7.38 -8.94 2.72
CA ASP A 40 -7.96 -9.08 4.04
C ASP A 40 -7.18 -10.16 4.82
N LYS A 41 -6.56 -9.77 5.94
CA LYS A 41 -5.79 -10.69 6.78
C LYS A 41 -6.68 -11.76 7.43
N GLN A 42 -7.98 -11.48 7.59
CA GLN A 42 -8.92 -12.40 8.23
C GLN A 42 -9.50 -13.41 7.24
N ASN A 43 -9.59 -13.05 5.97
CA ASN A 43 -10.04 -13.92 4.89
C ASN A 43 -9.06 -13.84 3.71
N PRO A 44 -7.87 -14.44 3.84
CA PRO A 44 -7.00 -14.63 2.69
C PRO A 44 -7.71 -15.59 1.73
N VAL A 45 -8.16 -15.07 0.59
CA VAL A 45 -8.71 -15.85 -0.54
C VAL A 45 -7.61 -16.71 -1.15
#